data_AF-A0A7S4FSB7-F1
#
_entry.id   AF-A0A7S4FSB7-F1
#
_cell.length_a   1.000
_cell.length_b   1.000
_cell.length_c   1.000
_cell.angle_alpha   90.00
_cell.angle_beta   90.00
_cell.angle_gamma   90.00
#
_symmetry.space_group_name_H-M   'P 1'
#
loop_
_entity.id
_entity.type
_entity.pdbx_description
1 polymer ?
#
loop_
_entity_poly.entity_id
_entity_poly.type
_entity_poly.pdbx_seq_one_letter_code
_entity_poly.pdbx_strand_id
1 'polypeptide(L)'
;MAKTGQSRCRKCADPIPKGELRVGLEAWISGRKAVTWQHPPCFLQGLRFAAATTGRSKCKATGDLMPKGAARLGLTSHTTTHWVGLEALPAVLEKISTGLHSPLALEEVEGFATLAPPEQQRVRDLCPAGPAAPRAAVKAQPHDDLKTAPEAAPAPVPIRTTKRPKSDAGPEKEGTPKKPRVATARGALVAQYLELTRERLPALAAAHGWCLRLDHCFQRVVLDTHFGCCWYERLDQRRGAVHGMSAEQLAGCIAVAERLLRDPSGAVLAELNAKSLEYRGKGRAGSAPAGAVPNDAA
;
A
#
# COMPACT_ATOMS: atom_id res chain seq x y z
N MET A 1 18.01 -7.53 -15.19
CA MET A 1 18.79 -7.93 -14.01
C MET A 1 19.06 -6.72 -13.09
N ALA A 2 19.24 -6.95 -11.80
CA ALA A 2 19.50 -5.94 -10.78
C ALA A 2 20.97 -5.52 -10.78
N LYS A 3 21.25 -4.24 -11.11
CA LYS A 3 22.62 -3.68 -11.09
C LYS A 3 23.24 -3.62 -9.68
N THR A 4 22.39 -3.46 -8.66
CA THR A 4 22.75 -3.27 -7.24
C THR A 4 21.72 -3.98 -6.35
N GLY A 5 22.16 -4.53 -5.22
CA GLY A 5 21.29 -5.21 -4.23
C GLY A 5 20.50 -4.27 -3.31
N GLN A 6 20.48 -2.96 -3.59
CA GLN A 6 19.81 -1.94 -2.77
C GLN A 6 18.33 -1.76 -3.13
N SER A 7 17.87 -2.32 -4.25
CA SER A 7 16.45 -2.25 -4.64
C SER A 7 15.60 -3.16 -3.75
N ARG A 8 14.47 -2.66 -3.25
CA ARG A 8 13.46 -3.45 -2.53
C ARG A 8 12.23 -3.67 -3.41
N CYS A 9 11.65 -4.86 -3.36
CA CYS A 9 10.42 -5.19 -4.08
C CYS A 9 9.24 -4.40 -3.52
N ARG A 10 8.48 -3.69 -4.37
CA ARG A 10 7.39 -2.82 -3.89
C ARG A 10 6.14 -3.56 -3.38
N LYS A 11 5.98 -4.85 -3.71
CA LYS A 11 4.87 -5.71 -3.25
C LYS A 11 5.13 -6.30 -1.87
N CYS A 12 6.25 -7.00 -1.67
CA CYS A 12 6.59 -7.70 -0.42
C CYS A 12 7.54 -6.94 0.52
N ALA A 13 8.16 -5.85 0.05
CA ALA A 13 9.18 -5.06 0.75
C ALA A 13 10.54 -5.76 0.99
N ASP A 14 10.72 -7.01 0.56
CA ASP A 14 12.01 -7.70 0.62
C ASP A 14 13.08 -7.08 -0.30
N PRO A 15 14.38 -7.19 0.02
CA PRO A 15 15.45 -6.78 -0.87
C PRO A 15 15.50 -7.68 -2.12
N ILE A 16 15.87 -7.09 -3.26
CA ILE A 16 16.15 -7.76 -4.53
C ILE A 16 17.68 -7.84 -4.66
N PRO A 17 18.30 -9.04 -4.56
CA PRO A 17 19.74 -9.22 -4.69
C PRO A 17 20.34 -8.72 -6.02
N LYS A 18 21.65 -8.44 -6.02
CA LYS A 18 22.40 -8.07 -7.23
C LYS A 18 22.43 -9.26 -8.19
N GLY A 19 22.21 -9.02 -9.48
CA GLY A 19 22.18 -10.05 -10.53
C GLY A 19 20.78 -10.57 -10.83
N GLU A 20 19.86 -10.60 -9.86
CA GLU A 20 18.53 -11.19 -10.06
C GLU A 20 17.66 -10.46 -11.11
N LEU A 21 16.71 -11.19 -11.69
CA LEU A 21 15.68 -10.60 -12.54
C LEU A 21 14.70 -9.79 -11.68
N ARG A 22 14.38 -8.59 -12.16
CA ARG A 22 13.42 -7.68 -11.51
C ARG A 22 12.63 -6.94 -12.56
N VAL A 23 11.33 -6.79 -12.32
CA VAL A 23 10.43 -6.04 -13.20
C VAL A 23 10.45 -4.57 -12.77
N GLY A 24 10.65 -3.69 -13.74
CA GLY A 24 10.59 -2.24 -13.55
C GLY A 24 9.27 -1.69 -14.10
N LEU A 25 8.53 -0.90 -13.31
CA LEU A 25 7.37 -0.15 -13.79
C LEU A 25 7.50 1.33 -13.40
N GLU A 26 7.22 2.26 -14.32
CA GLU A 26 7.10 3.68 -13.94
C GLU A 26 5.88 3.86 -13.04
N ALA A 27 6.06 4.50 -11.89
CA ALA A 27 4.97 4.86 -10.98
C ALA A 27 5.19 6.28 -10.44
N TRP A 28 4.12 6.91 -9.98
CA TRP A 28 4.22 8.18 -9.26
C TRP A 28 4.52 7.93 -7.78
N ILE A 29 5.69 8.37 -7.31
CA ILE A 29 6.17 8.19 -5.93
C ILE A 29 6.79 9.49 -5.43
N SER A 30 6.40 9.92 -4.23
CA SER A 30 6.96 11.08 -3.53
C SER A 30 7.06 12.33 -4.44
N GLY A 31 5.98 12.63 -5.16
CA GLY A 31 5.89 13.81 -6.03
C GLY A 31 6.58 13.70 -7.40
N ARG A 32 7.19 12.56 -7.74
CA ARG A 32 7.90 12.37 -9.03
C ARG A 32 7.55 11.04 -9.71
N LYS A 33 7.75 10.97 -11.03
CA LYS A 33 7.79 9.69 -11.76
C LYS A 33 9.11 8.98 -11.43
N ALA A 34 9.03 7.73 -11.00
CA ALA A 34 10.20 6.89 -10.73
C ALA A 34 9.91 5.43 -11.10
N VAL A 35 10.96 4.69 -11.49
CA VAL A 35 10.84 3.24 -11.72
C VAL A 35 10.79 2.51 -10.38
N THR A 36 9.68 1.83 -10.15
CA THR A 36 9.50 0.86 -9.06
C THR A 36 10.04 -0.50 -9.47
N TRP A 37 10.65 -1.21 -8.52
CA TRP A 37 11.17 -2.54 -8.72
C TRP A 37 10.30 -3.58 -8.01
N GLN A 38 10.06 -4.72 -8.66
CA GLN A 38 9.34 -5.86 -8.11
C GLN A 38 10.03 -7.16 -8.50
N HIS A 39 9.95 -8.19 -7.65
CA HIS A 39 10.27 -9.56 -8.06
C HIS A 39 9.31 -10.00 -9.18
N PRO A 40 9.75 -10.83 -10.16
CA PRO A 40 8.87 -11.40 -11.16
C PRO A 40 7.57 -12.03 -10.60
N PRO A 41 7.59 -12.96 -9.61
CA PRO A 41 6.35 -13.52 -9.05
C PRO A 41 5.46 -12.46 -8.36
N CYS A 42 6.07 -11.50 -7.66
CA CYS A 42 5.33 -10.40 -7.03
C CYS A 42 4.62 -9.48 -8.06
N PHE A 43 5.20 -9.34 -9.25
CA PHE A 43 4.60 -8.59 -10.35
C PHE A 43 3.39 -9.32 -10.94
N LEU A 44 3.42 -10.67 -11.02
CA LEU A 44 2.28 -11.46 -11.51
C LEU A 44 1.05 -11.28 -10.61
N GLN A 45 1.27 -11.28 -9.29
CA GLN A 45 0.23 -10.96 -8.30
C GLN A 45 -0.26 -9.49 -8.34
N GLY A 46 0.24 -8.67 -9.26
CA GLY A 46 -0.23 -7.31 -9.54
C GLY A 46 -0.91 -7.18 -10.91
N LEU A 47 -1.01 -8.27 -11.66
CA LEU A 47 -1.79 -8.37 -12.90
C LEU A 47 -3.26 -8.51 -12.55
N ARG A 48 -4.12 -7.80 -13.28
CA ARG A 48 -5.57 -7.93 -13.21
C ARG A 48 -6.23 -7.62 -14.54
N PHE A 49 -7.25 -8.36 -14.92
CA PHE A 49 -8.14 -7.97 -16.01
C PHE A 49 -9.26 -7.07 -15.50
N ALA A 50 -9.68 -6.12 -16.33
CA ALA A 50 -10.88 -5.34 -16.10
C ALA A 50 -11.45 -4.85 -17.43
N ALA A 51 -12.76 -4.62 -17.50
CA ALA A 51 -13.35 -3.88 -18.60
C ALA A 51 -12.98 -2.38 -18.52
N ALA A 52 -12.88 -1.72 -19.67
CA ALA A 52 -12.67 -0.28 -19.77
C ALA A 52 -13.93 0.48 -19.34
N THR A 53 -13.92 1.06 -18.13
CA THR A 53 -15.05 1.83 -17.57
C THR A 53 -15.40 3.09 -18.37
N THR A 54 -14.43 3.63 -19.12
CA THR A 54 -14.60 4.80 -20.00
C THR A 54 -13.80 4.64 -21.28
N GLY A 55 -14.31 5.14 -22.42
CA GLY A 55 -13.61 5.12 -23.71
C GLY A 55 -12.43 6.11 -23.84
N ARG A 56 -11.96 6.70 -22.73
CA ARG A 56 -10.86 7.69 -22.71
C ARG A 56 -9.52 7.11 -22.24
N SER A 57 -9.49 5.86 -21.77
CA SER A 57 -8.24 5.25 -21.33
C SER A 57 -7.39 4.84 -22.52
N LYS A 58 -6.12 5.27 -22.53
CA LYS A 58 -5.13 4.89 -23.54
C LYS A 58 -4.38 3.63 -23.13
N CYS A 59 -4.05 2.77 -24.09
CA CYS A 59 -3.11 1.68 -23.91
C CYS A 59 -1.73 2.26 -23.63
N LYS A 60 -1.05 1.84 -22.56
CA LYS A 60 0.30 2.32 -22.21
C LYS A 60 1.40 1.70 -23.08
N ALA A 61 1.10 0.64 -23.84
CA ALA A 61 2.05 -0.01 -24.75
C ALA A 61 2.00 0.58 -26.18
N THR A 62 0.81 0.80 -26.76
CA THR A 62 0.65 1.32 -28.13
C THR A 62 0.20 2.78 -28.21
N GLY A 63 -0.45 3.31 -27.16
CA GLY A 63 -1.00 4.67 -27.13
C GLY A 63 -2.49 4.76 -27.52
N ASP A 64 -3.05 3.70 -28.10
CA ASP A 64 -4.41 3.68 -28.66
C ASP A 64 -5.51 3.87 -27.60
N LEU A 65 -6.66 4.41 -28.02
CA LEU A 65 -7.83 4.52 -27.17
C LEU A 65 -8.53 3.16 -27.02
N MET A 66 -8.73 2.72 -25.78
CA MET A 66 -9.53 1.53 -25.48
C MET A 66 -11.00 1.93 -25.35
N PRO A 67 -11.92 1.39 -26.18
CA PRO A 67 -13.34 1.73 -26.14
C PRO A 67 -13.99 1.22 -24.84
N LYS A 68 -15.11 1.84 -24.45
CA LYS A 68 -15.82 1.45 -23.22
C LYS A 68 -16.30 0.00 -23.33
N GLY A 69 -16.01 -0.81 -22.31
CA GLY A 69 -16.36 -2.23 -22.26
C GLY A 69 -15.28 -3.19 -22.71
N ALA A 70 -14.30 -2.76 -23.53
CA ALA A 70 -13.20 -3.61 -23.95
C ALA A 70 -12.34 -4.09 -22.77
N ALA A 71 -11.88 -5.33 -22.82
CA ALA A 71 -10.98 -5.89 -21.83
C ALA A 71 -9.59 -5.26 -21.95
N ARG A 72 -8.95 -5.13 -20.78
CA ARG A 72 -7.60 -4.58 -20.65
C ARG A 72 -6.91 -5.23 -19.47
N LEU A 73 -5.61 -5.49 -19.64
CA LEU A 73 -4.73 -5.95 -18.57
C LEU A 73 -4.20 -4.74 -17.81
N GLY A 74 -4.38 -4.74 -16.49
CA GLY A 74 -3.81 -3.78 -15.56
C GLY A 74 -2.51 -4.30 -14.95
N LEU A 75 -1.39 -3.68 -15.31
CA LEU A 75 -0.09 -3.89 -14.68
C LEU A 75 0.02 -2.95 -13.48
N THR A 76 -0.11 -3.46 -12.25
CA THR A 76 -0.11 -2.62 -11.05
C THR A 76 1.27 -2.58 -10.39
N SER A 77 1.75 -1.37 -10.09
CA SER A 77 2.82 -1.17 -9.11
C SER A 77 2.51 0.01 -8.20
N HIS A 78 2.62 -0.23 -6.90
CA HIS A 78 2.20 0.74 -5.88
C HIS A 78 0.75 1.20 -6.11
N THR A 79 0.53 2.51 -6.21
CA THR A 79 -0.75 3.16 -6.51
C THR A 79 -1.03 3.33 -8.01
N THR A 80 -0.08 2.99 -8.89
CA THR A 80 -0.18 3.20 -10.33
C THR A 80 -0.53 1.89 -11.03
N THR A 81 -1.64 1.85 -11.78
CA THR A 81 -1.94 0.76 -12.72
C THR A 81 -1.77 1.27 -14.14
N HIS A 82 -0.87 0.63 -14.89
CA HIS A 82 -0.77 0.81 -16.34
C HIS A 82 -1.74 -0.13 -17.03
N TRP A 83 -2.63 0.43 -17.86
CA TRP A 83 -3.61 -0.34 -18.62
C TRP A 83 -3.08 -0.64 -20.02
N VAL A 84 -3.21 -1.91 -20.44
CA VAL A 84 -2.79 -2.44 -21.73
C VAL A 84 -4.02 -3.08 -22.40
N GLY A 85 -4.32 -2.74 -23.65
CA GLY A 85 -5.44 -3.34 -24.41
C GLY A 85 -5.05 -4.70 -24.97
N LEU A 86 -6.06 -5.49 -25.39
CA LEU A 86 -5.84 -6.85 -25.90
C LEU A 86 -4.86 -6.92 -27.09
N GLU A 87 -4.93 -5.97 -28.03
CA GLU A 87 -4.03 -5.95 -29.21
C GLU A 87 -2.54 -5.92 -28.83
N ALA A 88 -2.20 -5.27 -27.71
CA ALA A 88 -0.83 -5.15 -27.22
C ALA A 88 -0.44 -6.26 -26.22
N LEU A 89 -1.38 -7.15 -25.89
CA LEU A 89 -1.21 -8.17 -24.85
C LEU A 89 -0.11 -9.18 -25.20
N PRO A 90 0.00 -9.75 -26.42
CA PRO A 90 1.06 -10.71 -26.75
C PRO A 90 2.47 -10.10 -26.60
N ALA A 91 2.69 -8.91 -27.15
CA ALA A 91 3.98 -8.21 -27.10
C ALA A 91 4.38 -7.73 -25.69
N VAL A 92 3.42 -7.58 -24.77
CA VAL A 92 3.68 -7.32 -23.35
C VAL A 92 3.96 -8.63 -22.60
N LEU A 93 3.23 -9.70 -22.90
CA LEU A 93 3.42 -11.00 -22.25
C LEU A 93 4.72 -11.68 -22.66
N GLU A 94 5.17 -11.56 -23.90
CA GLU A 94 6.50 -12.03 -24.36
C GLU A 94 7.64 -11.42 -23.52
N LYS A 95 7.56 -10.10 -23.27
CA LYS A 95 8.53 -9.36 -22.44
C LYS A 95 8.47 -9.76 -20.97
N ILE A 96 7.34 -10.28 -20.51
CA ILE A 96 7.19 -10.81 -19.14
C ILE A 96 7.72 -12.25 -19.10
N SER A 97 7.30 -13.12 -20.02
CA SER A 97 7.66 -14.54 -20.07
C SER A 97 9.16 -14.79 -20.27
N THR A 98 9.85 -13.93 -21.02
CA THR A 98 11.31 -13.97 -21.19
C THR A 98 12.08 -13.83 -19.85
N GLY A 99 11.42 -13.35 -18.80
CA GLY A 99 11.97 -13.25 -17.44
C GLY A 99 11.37 -14.23 -16.41
N LEU A 100 10.60 -15.23 -16.83
CA LEU A 100 9.88 -16.16 -15.95
C LEU A 100 10.25 -17.62 -16.22
N HIS A 101 10.41 -18.41 -15.16
CA HIS A 101 10.66 -19.86 -15.23
C HIS A 101 9.38 -20.70 -15.38
N SER A 102 8.21 -20.08 -15.52
CA SER A 102 6.90 -20.74 -15.61
C SER A 102 6.01 -20.02 -16.62
N PRO A 103 5.18 -20.73 -17.39
CA PRO A 103 4.12 -20.10 -18.18
C PRO A 103 3.16 -19.33 -17.29
N LEU A 104 2.56 -18.27 -17.87
CA LEU A 104 1.58 -17.42 -17.24
C LEU A 104 0.17 -17.94 -17.52
N ALA A 105 -0.48 -18.52 -16.51
CA ALA A 105 -1.89 -18.91 -16.59
C ALA A 105 -2.78 -17.66 -16.53
N LEU A 106 -3.12 -17.08 -17.69
CA LEU A 106 -3.95 -15.87 -17.76
C LEU A 106 -5.36 -16.05 -17.19
N GLU A 107 -5.87 -17.28 -17.17
CA GLU A 107 -7.18 -17.60 -16.59
C GLU A 107 -7.20 -17.44 -15.05
N GLU A 108 -6.04 -17.57 -14.40
CA GLU A 108 -5.87 -17.39 -12.95
C GLU A 108 -5.68 -15.91 -12.56
N VAL A 109 -5.53 -15.01 -13.53
CA VAL A 109 -5.34 -13.57 -13.28
C VAL A 109 -6.64 -12.96 -12.75
N GLU A 110 -6.52 -12.18 -11.66
CA GLU A 110 -7.64 -11.51 -10.99
C GLU A 110 -8.52 -10.75 -12.00
N GLY A 111 -9.83 -11.03 -12.01
CA GLY A 111 -10.78 -10.37 -12.90
C GLY A 111 -10.90 -10.95 -14.32
N PHE A 112 -10.19 -12.03 -14.68
CA PHE A 112 -10.44 -12.73 -15.95
C PHE A 112 -11.89 -13.21 -16.06
N ALA A 113 -12.38 -13.87 -15.00
CA ALA A 113 -13.75 -14.40 -14.92
C ALA A 113 -14.86 -13.31 -14.91
N THR A 114 -14.52 -12.03 -14.69
CA THR A 114 -15.49 -10.92 -14.71
C THR A 114 -15.52 -10.17 -16.05
N LEU A 115 -14.67 -10.55 -17.01
CA LEU A 115 -14.77 -10.08 -18.40
C LEU A 115 -16.00 -10.67 -19.10
N ALA A 116 -16.50 -9.98 -20.13
CA ALA A 116 -17.55 -10.52 -20.99
C ALA A 116 -17.06 -11.79 -21.72
N PRO A 117 -17.88 -12.83 -21.90
CA PRO A 117 -17.50 -14.07 -22.60
C PRO A 117 -16.76 -13.91 -23.94
N PRO A 118 -17.15 -13.02 -24.88
CA PRO A 118 -16.39 -12.83 -26.11
C PRO A 118 -14.98 -12.28 -25.86
N GLU A 119 -14.79 -11.41 -24.86
CA GLU A 119 -13.47 -10.87 -24.51
C GLU A 119 -12.60 -11.90 -23.77
N GLN A 120 -13.21 -12.80 -22.98
CA GLN A 120 -12.50 -13.96 -22.41
C GLN A 120 -11.95 -14.86 -23.52
N GLN A 121 -12.75 -15.12 -24.56
CA GLN A 121 -12.31 -15.93 -25.70
C GLN A 121 -11.17 -15.25 -26.46
N ARG A 122 -11.26 -13.96 -26.75
CA ARG A 122 -10.17 -13.20 -27.37
C ARG A 122 -8.86 -13.28 -26.57
N VAL A 123 -8.91 -13.26 -25.24
CA VAL A 123 -7.71 -13.43 -24.39
C VAL A 123 -7.12 -14.84 -24.53
N ARG A 124 -7.94 -15.89 -24.66
CA ARG A 124 -7.46 -17.26 -24.95
C ARG A 124 -6.83 -17.37 -26.33
N ASP A 125 -7.50 -16.82 -27.35
CA ASP A 125 -7.05 -16.88 -28.75
C ASP A 125 -5.70 -16.15 -28.94
N LEU A 126 -5.53 -15.01 -28.27
CA LEU A 126 -4.28 -14.22 -28.28
C LEU A 126 -3.15 -14.85 -27.46
N CYS A 127 -3.44 -15.84 -26.62
CA CYS A 127 -2.50 -16.49 -25.72
C CYS A 127 -2.73 -17.99 -25.72
N PRO A 128 -2.29 -18.71 -26.78
CA PRO A 128 -2.29 -20.16 -26.82
C PRO A 128 -1.33 -20.68 -25.76
N ALA A 129 -1.84 -20.88 -24.55
CA ALA A 129 -1.19 -21.71 -23.56
C ALA A 129 -1.06 -23.11 -24.15
N GLY A 130 0.16 -23.66 -24.14
CA GLY A 130 0.38 -25.08 -24.36
C GLY A 130 -0.49 -25.90 -23.40
N PRO A 131 -0.81 -27.15 -23.74
CA PRO A 131 -1.91 -27.90 -23.14
C PRO A 131 -1.86 -27.89 -21.61
N ALA A 132 -2.99 -27.53 -21.01
CA ALA A 132 -3.14 -27.53 -19.56
C ALA A 132 -2.79 -28.92 -19.01
N ALA A 133 -1.73 -28.99 -18.20
CA ALA A 133 -1.41 -30.21 -17.47
C ALA A 133 -2.60 -30.57 -16.54
N PRO A 134 -2.99 -31.85 -16.46
CA PRO A 134 -4.25 -32.23 -15.82
C PRO A 134 -4.25 -31.92 -14.33
N ARG A 135 -5.42 -31.50 -13.84
CA ARG A 135 -5.66 -31.16 -12.43
C ARG A 135 -5.33 -32.33 -11.49
N ALA A 136 -4.25 -32.21 -10.74
CA ALA A 136 -4.05 -33.03 -9.54
C ALA A 136 -5.00 -32.54 -8.43
N ALA A 137 -6.03 -33.33 -8.13
CA ALA A 137 -6.99 -33.01 -7.08
C ALA A 137 -6.34 -33.12 -5.70
N VAL A 138 -6.01 -31.98 -5.08
CA VAL A 138 -5.70 -31.94 -3.64
C VAL A 138 -7.01 -32.02 -2.87
N LYS A 139 -7.17 -33.12 -2.12
CA LYS A 139 -8.37 -33.43 -1.35
C LYS A 139 -8.59 -32.40 -0.24
N ALA A 140 -9.77 -31.77 -0.22
CA ALA A 140 -10.27 -31.17 1.00
C ALA A 140 -10.67 -32.29 1.97
N GLN A 141 -10.34 -32.13 3.26
CA GLN A 141 -10.93 -32.90 4.35
C GLN A 141 -11.40 -31.96 5.47
N PRO A 142 -12.40 -32.38 6.26
CA PRO A 142 -13.40 -31.45 6.77
C PRO A 142 -13.19 -31.08 8.25
N HIS A 143 -13.95 -30.08 8.71
CA HIS A 143 -14.53 -30.15 10.04
C HIS A 143 -16.01 -29.76 9.97
N ASP A 144 -16.86 -30.68 10.41
CA ASP A 144 -18.14 -30.39 11.06
C ASP A 144 -17.83 -29.96 12.52
N ASP A 145 -18.70 -29.31 13.30
CA ASP A 145 -20.16 -29.30 13.28
C ASP A 145 -20.79 -27.91 13.54
N LEU A 146 -21.94 -27.69 12.89
CA LEU A 146 -23.22 -27.10 13.35
C LEU A 146 -23.25 -26.30 14.70
N LYS A 147 -24.04 -25.23 14.91
CA LYS A 147 -25.36 -24.80 14.39
C LYS A 147 -25.65 -23.35 14.89
N THR A 148 -26.65 -22.53 14.52
CA THR A 148 -27.86 -22.59 13.67
C THR A 148 -28.14 -21.17 13.10
N ALA A 149 -29.09 -21.01 12.17
CA ALA A 149 -29.73 -19.72 11.79
C ALA A 149 -31.03 -19.47 12.59
N PRO A 150 -31.63 -18.25 12.59
CA PRO A 150 -32.57 -17.78 11.55
C PRO A 150 -32.34 -16.29 11.16
N GLU A 151 -33.06 -15.59 10.27
CA GLU A 151 -33.91 -15.88 9.09
C GLU A 151 -34.15 -14.55 8.34
N ALA A 152 -34.45 -14.61 7.03
CA ALA A 152 -35.02 -13.56 6.15
C ALA A 152 -34.32 -12.18 5.99
N ALA A 153 -34.22 -11.76 4.72
CA ALA A 153 -33.72 -10.45 4.29
C ALA A 153 -34.86 -9.47 3.98
N PRO A 154 -34.58 -8.14 3.94
CA PRO A 154 -35.31 -7.20 3.09
C PRO A 154 -34.48 -6.75 1.86
N ALA A 155 -35.18 -6.43 0.78
CA ALA A 155 -34.61 -6.12 -0.54
C ALA A 155 -33.91 -4.74 -0.63
N PRO A 156 -32.97 -4.54 -1.59
CA PRO A 156 -32.29 -3.27 -1.80
C PRO A 156 -33.20 -2.19 -2.43
N VAL A 157 -33.24 -1.01 -1.81
CA VAL A 157 -34.02 0.16 -2.25
C VAL A 157 -33.30 0.88 -3.42
N PRO A 158 -34.01 1.34 -4.47
CA PRO A 158 -33.37 1.94 -5.65
C PRO A 158 -32.82 3.35 -5.39
N ILE A 159 -31.53 3.56 -5.68
CA ILE A 159 -30.90 4.90 -5.65
C ILE A 159 -31.33 5.68 -6.90
N ARG A 160 -32.22 6.67 -6.71
CA ARG A 160 -32.61 7.62 -7.75
C ARG A 160 -31.42 8.47 -8.20
N THR A 161 -31.04 8.33 -9.47
CA THR A 161 -30.15 9.28 -10.15
C THR A 161 -30.90 10.56 -10.51
N THR A 162 -30.54 11.71 -9.94
CA THR A 162 -30.95 13.01 -10.49
C THR A 162 -29.79 13.61 -11.30
N LYS A 163 -29.98 13.69 -12.62
CA LYS A 163 -29.12 14.48 -13.50
C LYS A 163 -29.22 15.96 -13.10
N ARG A 164 -28.11 16.68 -13.10
CA ARG A 164 -28.09 18.15 -13.09
C ARG A 164 -27.47 18.63 -14.40
N PRO A 165 -28.19 19.42 -15.23
CA PRO A 165 -27.68 19.88 -16.53
C PRO A 165 -26.68 21.03 -16.38
N LYS A 166 -25.96 21.32 -17.48
CA LYS A 166 -25.18 22.55 -17.67
C LYS A 166 -26.11 23.76 -17.84
N SER A 167 -25.66 24.92 -17.38
CA SER A 167 -25.96 26.22 -17.98
C SER A 167 -24.83 27.21 -17.65
N ASP A 168 -24.53 28.10 -18.59
CA ASP A 168 -23.43 29.06 -18.55
C ASP A 168 -23.76 30.38 -17.84
N ALA A 169 -22.75 31.26 -17.76
CA ALA A 169 -22.79 32.68 -17.39
C ALA A 169 -23.00 33.06 -15.90
N GLY A 170 -22.32 34.13 -15.48
CA GLY A 170 -22.37 34.73 -14.13
C GLY A 170 -23.56 35.69 -13.92
N PRO A 171 -23.54 36.62 -12.93
CA PRO A 171 -22.34 37.23 -12.33
C PRO A 171 -22.19 37.00 -10.81
N GLU A 172 -21.22 37.70 -10.23
CA GLU A 172 -20.75 37.64 -8.84
C GLU A 172 -21.87 37.82 -7.80
N LYS A 173 -21.84 36.98 -6.75
CA LYS A 173 -22.47 37.27 -5.45
C LYS A 173 -21.59 36.79 -4.31
N GLU A 174 -21.36 37.69 -3.37
CA GLU A 174 -20.53 37.52 -2.17
C GLU A 174 -20.73 36.18 -1.46
N GLY A 175 -19.62 35.49 -1.22
CA GLY A 175 -19.59 34.23 -0.51
C GLY A 175 -19.81 34.42 0.99
N THR A 176 -20.99 34.04 1.47
CA THR A 176 -21.29 33.95 2.91
C THR A 176 -20.31 32.95 3.57
N PRO A 177 -19.68 33.29 4.71
CA PRO A 177 -18.63 32.46 5.30
C PRO A 177 -19.19 31.13 5.83
N LYS A 178 -18.58 30.02 5.39
CA LYS A 178 -18.90 28.68 5.92
C LYS A 178 -18.50 28.60 7.39
N LYS A 179 -19.47 28.29 8.27
CA LYS A 179 -19.25 28.06 9.71
C LYS A 179 -18.09 27.07 9.94
N PRO A 180 -17.15 27.36 10.87
CA PRO A 180 -16.08 26.43 11.20
C PRO A 180 -16.66 25.17 11.85
N ARG A 181 -16.22 24.00 11.36
CA ARG A 181 -16.57 22.70 11.92
C ARG A 181 -15.71 22.48 13.16
N VAL A 182 -16.32 22.49 14.35
CA VAL A 182 -15.61 22.34 15.63
C VAL A 182 -14.71 21.09 15.59
N ALA A 183 -13.40 21.30 15.77
CA ALA A 183 -12.44 20.22 15.79
C ALA A 183 -12.65 19.36 17.05
N THR A 184 -12.66 18.04 16.90
CA THR A 184 -12.66 17.14 18.05
C THR A 184 -11.31 17.21 18.75
N ALA A 185 -11.25 16.98 20.06
CA ALA A 185 -9.98 17.01 20.82
C ALA A 185 -8.91 16.09 20.21
N ARG A 186 -9.30 14.87 19.79
CA ARG A 186 -8.42 13.96 19.04
C ARG A 186 -8.00 14.53 17.68
N GLY A 187 -8.87 15.25 16.98
CA GLY A 187 -8.56 15.91 15.71
C GLY A 187 -7.49 17.00 15.85
N ALA A 188 -7.57 17.79 16.93
CA ALA A 188 -6.54 18.79 17.26
C ALA A 188 -5.18 18.13 17.55
N LEU A 189 -5.15 17.05 18.36
CA LEU A 189 -3.93 16.28 18.63
C LEU A 189 -3.34 15.64 17.36
N VAL A 190 -4.18 15.14 16.45
CA VAL A 190 -3.70 14.64 15.14
C VAL A 190 -3.05 15.76 14.33
N ALA A 191 -3.65 16.96 14.28
CA ALA A 191 -3.09 18.10 13.58
C ALA A 191 -1.74 18.52 14.17
N GLN A 192 -1.65 18.71 15.48
CA GLN A 192 -0.42 19.07 16.19
C GLN A 192 0.69 18.03 15.98
N TYR A 193 0.40 16.74 16.12
CA TYR A 193 1.39 15.68 15.85
C TYR A 193 1.93 15.71 14.42
N LEU A 194 1.06 15.98 13.44
CA LEU A 194 1.46 16.05 12.03
C LEU A 194 2.28 17.32 11.72
N GLU A 195 1.90 18.48 12.24
CA GLU A 195 2.66 19.74 12.14
C GLU A 195 4.07 19.57 12.74
N LEU A 196 4.15 19.03 13.96
CA LEU A 196 5.43 18.78 14.65
C LEU A 196 6.34 17.87 13.84
N THR A 197 5.82 16.75 13.32
CA THR A 197 6.65 15.72 12.67
C THR A 197 6.91 15.93 11.18
N ARG A 198 6.06 16.68 10.46
CA ARG A 198 6.22 16.94 9.02
C ARG A 198 6.84 18.29 8.70
N GLU A 199 6.71 19.26 9.58
CA GLU A 199 7.09 20.65 9.29
C GLU A 199 8.14 21.14 10.30
N ARG A 200 7.81 21.17 11.59
CA ARG A 200 8.68 21.81 12.60
C ARG A 200 9.97 21.05 12.87
N LEU A 201 9.93 19.73 13.06
CA LEU A 201 11.15 18.94 13.27
C LEU A 201 12.05 18.90 12.01
N PRO A 202 11.54 18.67 10.78
CA PRO A 202 12.34 18.82 9.56
C PRO A 202 12.94 20.21 9.36
N ALA A 203 12.22 21.29 9.68
CA ALA A 203 12.74 22.65 9.58
C ALA A 203 13.90 22.90 10.57
N LEU A 204 13.74 22.49 11.84
CA LEU A 204 14.78 22.60 12.86
C LEU A 204 16.02 21.76 12.48
N ALA A 205 15.80 20.56 11.95
CA ALA A 205 16.86 19.69 11.45
C ALA A 205 17.64 20.28 10.26
N ALA A 206 16.96 20.99 9.37
CA ALA A 206 17.61 21.70 8.27
C ALA A 206 18.44 22.90 8.77
N ALA A 207 17.94 23.64 9.77
CA ALA A 207 18.64 24.77 10.37
C ALA A 207 19.89 24.37 11.17
N HIS A 208 19.84 23.25 11.92
CA HIS A 208 20.92 22.80 12.81
C HIS A 208 21.72 21.60 12.28
N GLY A 209 21.51 21.17 11.03
CA GLY A 209 22.32 20.13 10.39
C GLY A 209 22.15 18.72 10.96
N TRP A 210 20.98 18.40 11.53
CA TRP A 210 20.74 17.13 12.23
C TRP A 210 20.89 15.87 11.35
N CYS A 211 21.12 14.74 12.00
CA CYS A 211 21.33 13.44 11.36
C CYS A 211 20.09 12.88 10.64
N LEU A 212 18.88 13.24 11.07
CA LEU A 212 17.62 12.93 10.41
C LEU A 212 17.04 14.21 9.79
N ARG A 213 16.47 14.10 8.58
CA ARG A 213 15.91 15.25 7.83
C ARG A 213 14.51 15.02 7.26
N LEU A 214 14.00 13.80 7.27
CA LEU A 214 12.74 13.42 6.61
C LEU A 214 11.65 13.18 7.65
N ASP A 215 10.43 13.64 7.33
CA ASP A 215 9.23 13.54 8.15
C ASP A 215 9.01 12.15 8.79
N HIS A 216 9.05 11.11 7.97
CA HIS A 216 8.84 9.72 8.39
C HIS A 216 9.99 9.18 9.27
N CYS A 217 11.19 9.77 9.21
CA CYS A 217 12.27 9.44 10.15
C CYS A 217 11.94 9.96 11.55
N PHE A 218 11.42 11.19 11.66
CA PHE A 218 10.94 11.74 12.93
C PHE A 218 9.73 10.97 13.46
N GLN A 219 8.75 10.67 12.61
CA GLN A 219 7.59 9.86 13.00
C GLN A 219 8.01 8.49 13.52
N ARG A 220 8.96 7.80 12.86
CA ARG A 220 9.53 6.54 13.37
C ARG A 220 10.12 6.71 14.77
N VAL A 221 11.02 7.67 14.97
CA VAL A 221 11.72 7.85 16.25
C VAL A 221 10.75 8.24 17.37
N VAL A 222 9.81 9.15 17.09
CA VAL A 222 8.79 9.58 18.05
C VAL A 222 7.88 8.41 18.46
N LEU A 223 7.36 7.65 17.49
CA LEU A 223 6.50 6.49 17.76
C LEU A 223 7.27 5.39 18.50
N ASP A 224 8.46 5.00 18.03
CA ASP A 224 9.27 3.97 18.67
C ASP A 224 9.65 4.34 20.11
N THR A 225 9.94 5.63 20.36
CA THR A 225 10.23 6.14 21.71
C THR A 225 9.00 6.09 22.61
N HIS A 226 7.82 6.48 22.10
CA HIS A 226 6.59 6.45 22.87
C HIS A 226 6.14 5.02 23.21
N PHE A 227 6.29 4.08 22.27
CA PHE A 227 5.89 2.67 22.47
C PHE A 227 6.98 1.79 23.10
N GLY A 228 8.23 2.24 23.18
CA GLY A 228 9.36 1.50 23.76
C GLY A 228 9.80 0.26 22.96
N CYS A 229 9.37 0.16 21.69
CA CYS A 229 9.56 -0.98 20.79
C CYS A 229 9.39 -0.50 19.33
N CYS A 230 9.44 -1.37 18.32
CA CYS A 230 9.03 -0.92 16.98
C CYS A 230 7.53 -0.61 16.99
N TRP A 231 7.12 0.60 16.59
CA TRP A 231 5.73 1.05 16.68
C TRP A 231 4.68 0.11 16.06
N TYR A 232 5.08 -0.68 15.06
CA TYR A 232 4.22 -1.65 14.38
C TYR A 232 3.92 -2.93 15.18
N GLU A 233 4.61 -3.14 16.30
CA GLU A 233 4.26 -4.18 17.28
C GLU A 233 3.02 -3.78 18.10
N ARG A 234 2.67 -2.49 18.10
CA ARG A 234 1.54 -1.92 18.86
C ARG A 234 0.43 -1.35 17.98
N LEU A 235 0.73 -0.97 16.72
CA LEU A 235 -0.23 -0.38 15.78
C LEU A 235 -0.20 -1.08 14.41
N ASP A 236 -1.37 -1.21 13.78
CA ASP A 236 -1.51 -1.79 12.44
C ASP A 236 -0.85 -0.90 11.35
N GLN A 237 0.22 -1.40 10.74
CA GLN A 237 0.91 -0.74 9.63
C GLN A 237 -0.01 -0.41 8.45
N ARG A 238 -1.03 -1.24 8.18
CA ARG A 238 -1.92 -1.09 7.01
C ARG A 238 -2.90 0.06 7.18
N ARG A 239 -3.29 0.37 8.42
CA ARG A 239 -4.12 1.53 8.78
C ARG A 239 -3.31 2.81 8.94
N GLY A 240 -2.02 2.67 9.27
CA GLY A 240 -1.11 3.79 9.55
C GLY A 240 -1.25 4.32 10.98
N ALA A 241 -0.12 4.69 11.59
CA ALA A 241 -0.03 4.96 13.02
C ALA A 241 -1.09 5.98 13.54
N VAL A 242 -1.29 7.08 12.82
CA VAL A 242 -2.23 8.16 13.18
C VAL A 242 -3.69 7.69 13.25
N HIS A 243 -4.07 6.64 12.52
CA HIS A 243 -5.41 6.05 12.59
C HIS A 243 -5.55 5.03 13.74
N GLY A 244 -4.45 4.40 14.15
CA GLY A 244 -4.44 3.44 15.26
C GLY A 244 -4.34 4.06 16.65
N MET A 245 -3.82 5.29 16.78
CA MET A 245 -3.55 5.89 18.10
C MET A 245 -4.80 6.45 18.81
N SER A 246 -4.86 6.28 20.12
CA SER A 246 -5.77 6.99 21.02
C SER A 246 -5.38 8.47 21.22
N ALA A 247 -6.18 9.24 21.95
CA ALA A 247 -5.85 10.64 22.26
C ALA A 247 -4.63 10.73 23.19
N GLU A 248 -4.53 9.82 24.16
CA GLU A 248 -3.45 9.71 25.14
C GLU A 248 -2.13 9.32 24.45
N GLN A 249 -2.19 8.39 23.50
CA GLN A 249 -1.04 7.99 22.69
C GLN A 249 -0.56 9.12 21.77
N LEU A 250 -1.49 9.87 21.16
CA LEU A 250 -1.14 11.08 20.39
C LEU A 250 -0.47 12.13 21.29
N ALA A 251 -1.01 12.40 22.48
CA ALA A 251 -0.42 13.33 23.44
C ALA A 251 0.99 12.89 23.90
N GLY A 252 1.19 11.60 24.15
CA GLY A 252 2.51 11.04 24.47
C GLY A 252 3.52 11.18 23.31
N CYS A 253 3.08 10.96 22.08
CA CYS A 253 3.91 11.20 20.89
C CYS A 253 4.25 12.69 20.70
N ILE A 254 3.28 13.58 20.95
CA ILE A 254 3.49 15.04 20.93
C ILE A 254 4.53 15.44 21.98
N ALA A 255 4.44 14.95 23.21
CA ALA A 255 5.40 15.25 24.26
C ALA A 255 6.85 14.85 23.90
N VAL A 256 7.04 13.73 23.20
CA VAL A 256 8.35 13.32 22.65
C VAL A 256 8.80 14.27 21.52
N ALA A 257 7.92 14.63 20.59
CA ALA A 257 8.24 15.56 19.51
C ALA A 257 8.58 16.97 20.03
N GLU A 258 7.92 17.43 21.08
CA GLU A 258 8.22 18.70 21.75
C GLU A 258 9.50 18.64 22.59
N ARG A 259 9.85 17.48 23.19
CA ARG A 259 11.17 17.27 23.82
C ARG A 259 12.29 17.47 22.79
N LEU A 260 12.11 16.96 21.57
CA LEU A 260 13.07 17.16 20.48
C LEU A 260 13.18 18.64 20.05
N LEU A 261 12.07 19.37 19.96
CA LEU A 261 12.11 20.81 19.63
C LEU A 261 12.81 21.68 20.69
N ARG A 262 12.85 21.22 21.95
CA ARG A 262 13.57 21.91 23.04
C ARG A 262 15.07 21.64 23.06
N ASP A 263 15.58 20.77 22.19
CA ASP A 263 17.02 20.47 22.06
C ASP A 263 17.54 20.78 20.64
N PRO A 264 17.86 22.05 20.31
CA PRO A 264 18.45 22.42 19.03
C PRO A 264 19.78 21.72 18.70
N SER A 265 20.49 21.17 19.70
CA SER A 265 21.75 20.44 19.47
C SER A 265 21.54 19.11 18.74
N GLY A 266 20.34 18.54 18.83
CA GLY A 266 20.03 17.23 18.27
C GLY A 266 20.64 16.05 19.04
N ALA A 267 21.23 16.27 20.23
CA ALA A 267 21.78 15.20 21.06
C ALA A 267 20.70 14.20 21.51
N VAL A 268 19.54 14.70 21.95
CA VAL A 268 18.38 13.87 22.29
C VAL A 268 17.85 13.14 21.06
N LEU A 269 17.88 13.77 19.89
CA LEU A 269 17.49 13.09 18.65
C LEU A 269 18.44 11.94 18.32
N ALA A 270 19.74 12.14 18.48
CA ALA A 270 20.75 11.10 18.23
C ALA A 270 20.57 9.90 19.17
N GLU A 271 20.35 10.15 20.47
CA GLU A 271 20.03 9.14 21.49
C GLU A 271 18.79 8.32 21.10
N LEU A 272 17.66 9.00 20.85
CA LEU A 272 16.40 8.34 20.52
C LEU A 272 16.44 7.64 19.15
N ASN A 273 17.20 8.16 18.20
CA ASN A 273 17.44 7.51 16.91
C ASN A 273 18.24 6.22 17.06
N ALA A 274 19.30 6.21 17.88
CA ALA A 274 20.07 5.00 18.19
C ALA A 274 19.17 3.93 18.81
N LYS A 275 18.40 4.28 19.84
CA LYS A 275 17.45 3.37 20.50
C LYS A 275 16.36 2.83 19.56
N SER A 276 15.82 3.69 18.69
CA SER A 276 14.87 3.30 17.62
C SER A 276 15.51 2.37 16.56
N LEU A 277 16.84 2.37 16.40
CA LEU A 277 17.57 1.41 15.56
C LEU A 277 17.87 0.10 16.32
N GLU A 278 18.15 0.16 17.63
CA GLU A 278 18.35 -1.03 18.47
C GLU A 278 17.13 -1.97 18.45
N TYR A 279 15.93 -1.42 18.64
CA TYR A 279 14.64 -2.16 18.53
C TYR A 279 14.48 -2.90 17.19
N ARG A 280 15.22 -2.48 16.16
CA ARG A 280 15.16 -3.01 14.79
C ARG A 280 16.36 -3.91 14.45
N GLY A 281 17.37 -3.98 15.32
CA GLY A 281 18.65 -4.64 15.07
C GLY A 281 18.91 -5.91 15.89
N LYS A 282 18.31 -6.03 17.09
CA LYS A 282 18.33 -7.22 17.97
C LYS A 282 17.01 -7.22 18.77
N GLY A 283 16.42 -8.37 19.14
CA GLY A 283 17.04 -9.68 19.29
C GLY A 283 16.70 -10.75 18.25
N ARG A 284 17.74 -11.52 17.89
CA ARG A 284 17.64 -12.95 17.58
C ARG A 284 18.67 -13.71 18.41
N ALA A 285 18.24 -14.18 19.57
CA ALA A 285 18.79 -15.30 20.33
C ALA A 285 17.65 -15.72 21.28
N GLY A 286 17.28 -17.00 21.33
CA GLY A 286 16.06 -17.45 21.99
C GLY A 286 16.32 -18.15 23.32
N SER A 287 15.51 -17.80 24.34
CA SER A 287 15.20 -18.52 25.59
C SER A 287 14.44 -17.53 26.50
N ALA A 288 13.47 -17.89 27.35
CA ALA A 288 12.55 -19.03 27.47
C ALA A 288 11.29 -18.48 28.22
N PRO A 289 10.20 -19.25 28.50
CA PRO A 289 8.97 -18.64 29.00
C PRO A 289 9.08 -18.19 30.47
N ALA A 290 8.42 -17.07 30.81
CA ALA A 290 8.28 -16.62 32.18
C ALA A 290 7.27 -17.52 32.93
N GLY A 291 7.78 -18.32 33.87
CA GLY A 291 6.97 -19.31 34.59
C GLY A 291 7.71 -19.89 35.80
N ALA A 292 8.09 -19.03 36.76
CA ALA A 292 8.57 -19.45 38.06
C ALA A 292 8.02 -18.49 39.13
N VAL A 293 7.09 -18.98 39.95
CA VAL A 293 6.61 -18.30 41.15
C VAL A 293 7.67 -18.52 42.25
N PRO A 294 8.09 -17.49 43.00
CA PRO A 294 8.91 -17.71 44.19
C PRO A 294 8.06 -18.40 45.25
N ASN A 295 8.52 -19.56 45.73
CA ASN A 295 7.95 -20.23 46.89
C ASN A 295 8.87 -20.01 48.09
N ASP A 296 8.35 -19.38 49.14
CA ASP A 296 9.03 -19.30 50.44
C ASP A 296 9.14 -20.69 51.07
N ALA A 297 10.31 -21.02 51.63
CA ALA A 297 10.47 -21.96 52.75
C ALA A 297 11.91 -22.00 53.29
N ALA A 298 12.00 -22.08 54.64
CA ALA A 298 13.19 -22.33 55.48
C ALA A 298 14.21 -21.18 55.63
#